data_AF-A0ABD1RD36-F1
#
_entry.id   AF-A0ABD1RD36-F1
#
_cell.length_a   1.000
_cell.length_b   1.000
_cell.length_c   1.000
_cell.angle_alpha   90.00
_cell.angle_beta   90.00
_cell.angle_gamma   90.00
#
_symmetry.space_group_name_H-M   'P 1'
#
loop_
_entity.id
_entity.type
_entity.pdbx_description
1 polymer ?
#
loop_
_entity_poly.entity_id
_entity_poly.type
_entity_poly.pdbx_seq_one_letter_code
_entity_poly.pdbx_strand_id
1 'polypeptide(L)'
;MGGCDASVLISSTPFNKAERDADINLSFPRDGFRVVVSAKTAFELPCPDVVSCAHILAVVARNLVLLMGGPYYTSKLGRRDSLILKASYVEGNLPRPTMPMNPGFPI
;
A
#
# COMPACT_ATOMS: atom_id res chain seq x y z
N MET A 1 -7.93 5.18 3.02
CA MET A 1 -7.68 3.76 3.32
C MET A 1 -6.92 3.63 4.62
N GLY A 2 -7.17 2.56 5.39
CA GLY A 2 -6.95 2.35 6.86
C GLY A 2 -5.60 2.71 7.50
N GLY A 3 -4.73 3.40 6.78
CA GLY A 3 -3.43 3.90 7.19
C GLY A 3 -2.38 3.52 6.14
N CYS A 4 -1.11 3.68 6.51
CA CYS A 4 -0.02 2.99 5.83
C CYS A 4 0.17 1.64 6.53
N ASP A 5 -0.75 0.71 6.33
CA ASP A 5 -0.89 -0.55 7.08
C ASP A 5 -0.92 -1.80 6.17
N ALA A 6 -0.64 -1.64 4.87
CA ALA A 6 -0.56 -2.73 3.89
C ALA A 6 -1.84 -3.55 3.68
N SER A 7 -3.00 -3.08 4.15
CA SER A 7 -4.31 -3.71 3.91
C SER A 7 -4.60 -3.94 2.42
N VAL A 8 -4.11 -3.06 1.55
CA VAL A 8 -4.23 -3.14 0.09
C VAL A 8 -3.52 -4.34 -0.54
N LEU A 9 -2.55 -4.96 0.13
CA LEU A 9 -1.83 -6.12 -0.40
C LEU A 9 -2.64 -7.42 -0.27
N ILE A 10 -3.62 -7.45 0.64
CA ILE A 10 -4.36 -8.66 0.99
C ILE A 10 -5.40 -8.96 -0.09
N SER A 11 -5.49 -10.23 -0.51
CA SER A 11 -6.46 -10.69 -1.51
C SER A 11 -7.83 -10.96 -0.91
N SER A 12 -8.89 -10.84 -1.71
CA SER A 12 -10.25 -11.21 -1.28
C SER A 12 -10.34 -12.69 -0.88
N THR A 13 -11.24 -12.97 0.05
CA THR A 13 -11.69 -14.33 0.40
C THR A 13 -13.16 -14.50 0.01
N PRO A 14 -13.72 -15.72 -0.04
CA PRO A 14 -15.14 -15.92 -0.38
C PRO A 14 -16.12 -15.15 0.51
N PHE A 15 -15.71 -14.82 1.73
CA PHE A 15 -16.54 -14.15 2.73
C PHE A 15 -16.21 -12.67 2.92
N ASN A 16 -15.12 -12.17 2.33
CA ASN A 16 -14.70 -10.79 2.49
C ASN A 16 -14.02 -10.23 1.23
N LYS A 17 -14.57 -9.14 0.70
CA LYS A 17 -14.02 -8.42 -0.44
C LYS A 17 -12.93 -7.46 0.02
N ALA A 18 -11.71 -7.69 -0.46
CA ALA A 18 -10.54 -6.89 -0.14
C ALA A 18 -10.54 -5.53 -0.83
N GLU A 19 -9.78 -4.62 -0.24
CA GLU A 19 -9.43 -3.31 -0.81
C GLU A 19 -8.81 -3.43 -2.19
N ARG A 20 -7.97 -4.45 -2.37
CA ARG A 20 -7.30 -4.78 -3.61
C ARG A 20 -8.25 -4.94 -4.80
N ASP A 21 -9.46 -5.44 -4.54
CA ASP A 21 -10.46 -5.79 -5.55
C ASP A 21 -11.60 -4.77 -5.62
N ALA A 22 -11.41 -3.58 -5.03
CA ALA A 22 -12.30 -2.44 -5.28
C ALA A 22 -12.12 -1.90 -6.70
N ASP A 23 -13.19 -1.34 -7.27
CA ASP A 23 -13.28 -0.90 -8.67
C ASP A 23 -12.09 -0.01 -9.11
N ILE A 24 -11.75 1.00 -8.31
CA ILE A 24 -10.67 1.96 -8.62
C ILE A 24 -9.27 1.32 -8.48
N ASN A 25 -9.12 0.29 -7.65
CA ASN A 25 -7.86 -0.39 -7.38
C ASN A 25 -7.55 -1.52 -8.39
N LEU A 26 -8.53 -1.94 -9.22
CA LEU A 26 -8.33 -2.95 -10.27
C LEU A 26 -7.28 -2.54 -11.31
N SER A 27 -7.01 -1.24 -11.42
CA SER A 27 -5.99 -0.67 -12.30
C SER A 27 -4.56 -0.89 -11.81
N PHE A 28 -4.34 -1.36 -10.58
CA PHE A 28 -3.00 -1.51 -10.04
C PHE A 28 -2.18 -2.58 -10.78
N PRO A 29 -0.90 -2.30 -11.11
CA PRO A 29 -0.02 -3.28 -11.72
C PRO A 29 0.15 -4.51 -10.83
N ARG A 30 -0.19 -5.69 -11.35
CA ARG A 30 -0.03 -6.96 -10.60
C ARG A 30 1.43 -7.21 -10.19
N ASP A 31 2.38 -6.77 -11.00
CA ASP A 31 3.81 -6.91 -10.72
C ASP A 31 4.25 -6.11 -9.49
N GLY A 32 3.57 -5.00 -9.17
CA GLY A 32 3.87 -4.20 -7.98
C GLY A 32 3.67 -4.99 -6.68
N PHE A 33 2.61 -5.79 -6.61
CA PHE A 33 2.38 -6.68 -5.47
C PHE A 33 3.45 -7.77 -5.35
N ARG A 34 3.90 -8.32 -6.49
CA ARG A 34 4.92 -9.38 -6.52
C ARG A 34 6.24 -8.89 -5.94
N VAL A 35 6.65 -7.66 -6.26
CA VAL A 35 7.89 -7.05 -5.72
C VAL A 35 7.86 -7.02 -4.19
N VAL A 36 6.72 -6.62 -3.59
CA VAL A 36 6.59 -6.56 -2.13
C VAL A 36 6.64 -7.96 -1.50
N VAL A 37 5.97 -8.94 -2.12
CA VAL A 37 5.99 -10.34 -1.65
C VAL A 37 7.42 -10.90 -1.71
N SER A 38 8.13 -10.72 -2.82
CA SER A 38 9.52 -11.18 -2.96
C SER A 38 10.45 -10.53 -1.93
N ALA A 39 10.29 -9.22 -1.68
CA ALA A 39 11.06 -8.53 -0.65
C ALA A 39 10.76 -9.07 0.75
N LYS A 40 9.48 -9.28 1.09
CA LYS A 40 9.07 -9.86 2.39
C LYS A 40 9.68 -11.25 2.57
N THR A 41 9.58 -12.13 1.58
CA THR A 41 10.20 -13.47 1.63
C THR A 41 11.71 -13.41 1.87
N ALA A 42 12.41 -12.45 1.24
CA ALA A 42 13.84 -12.30 1.45
C ALA A 42 14.21 -11.85 2.88
N PHE A 43 13.35 -11.08 3.56
CA PHE A 43 13.54 -10.66 4.95
C PHE A 43 13.14 -11.73 5.97
N GLU A 44 12.11 -12.53 5.67
CA GLU A 44 11.66 -13.60 6.56
C GLU A 44 12.68 -14.73 6.70
N LEU A 45 13.57 -14.92 5.72
CA LEU A 45 14.65 -15.90 5.79
C LEU A 45 15.64 -15.64 6.94
N PRO A 46 16.27 -14.44 7.05
CA PRO A 46 17.18 -14.12 8.14
C PRO A 46 16.48 -13.58 9.40
N CYS A 47 15.29 -12.98 9.29
CA CYS A 47 14.65 -12.21 10.36
C CYS A 47 13.12 -12.40 10.35
N PRO A 48 12.62 -13.56 10.82
CA PRO A 48 11.19 -13.86 10.79
C PRO A 48 10.38 -12.88 11.64
N ASP A 49 9.24 -12.42 11.11
CA ASP A 49 8.28 -11.51 11.76
C ASP A 49 8.83 -10.16 12.26
N VAL A 50 10.01 -9.74 11.79
CA VAL A 50 10.60 -8.44 12.19
C VAL A 50 10.12 -7.29 11.31
N VAL A 51 10.03 -7.50 9.99
CA VAL A 51 9.77 -6.44 9.02
C VAL A 51 8.34 -6.54 8.49
N SER A 52 7.51 -5.53 8.73
CA SER A 52 6.14 -5.48 8.22
C SER A 52 6.07 -5.19 6.71
N CYS A 53 5.03 -5.66 6.05
CA CYS A 53 4.75 -5.34 4.65
C CYS A 53 4.53 -3.83 4.45
N ALA A 54 3.89 -3.17 5.41
CA ALA A 54 3.67 -1.73 5.42
C ALA A 54 4.99 -0.94 5.43
N HIS A 55 6.00 -1.46 6.14
CA HIS A 55 7.34 -0.88 6.14
C HIS A 55 8.04 -1.07 4.79
N ILE A 56 7.98 -2.29 4.23
CA ILE A 56 8.57 -2.59 2.91
C ILE A 56 8.01 -1.64 1.85
N LEU A 57 6.69 -1.48 1.79
CA LEU A 57 6.04 -0.55 0.86
C LEU A 57 6.58 0.88 0.97
N ALA A 58 6.72 1.39 2.20
CA ALA A 58 7.19 2.76 2.43
C ALA A 58 8.67 2.96 2.01
N VAL A 59 9.52 1.96 2.24
CA VAL A 59 10.94 2.01 1.85
C VAL A 59 11.10 1.84 0.34
N VAL A 60 10.37 0.91 -0.28
CA VAL A 60 10.38 0.71 -1.73
C VAL A 60 9.92 1.97 -2.46
N ALA A 61 8.84 2.61 -2.00
CA ALA A 61 8.35 3.86 -2.58
C ALA A 61 9.40 4.99 -2.49
N ARG A 62 10.06 5.15 -1.34
CA ARG A 62 11.16 6.12 -1.16
C ARG A 62 12.36 5.82 -2.05
N ASN A 63 12.72 4.55 -2.20
CA ASN A 63 13.79 4.13 -3.10
C ASN A 63 13.43 4.44 -4.57
N LEU A 64 12.18 4.20 -4.96
CA LEU A 64 11.71 4.52 -6.31
C LEU A 64 11.80 6.03 -6.59
N VAL A 65 11.36 6.88 -5.65
CA VAL A 65 11.49 8.34 -5.78
C VAL A 65 12.96 8.74 -5.99
N LEU A 66 13.86 8.17 -5.19
CA LEU A 66 15.30 8.43 -5.32
C LEU A 66 15.86 7.99 -6.68
N LEU A 67 15.51 6.80 -7.15
CA LEU A 67 15.97 6.26 -8.43
C LEU A 67 15.48 7.08 -9.63
N MET A 68 14.31 7.70 -9.50
CA MET A 68 13.74 8.61 -10.50
C MET A 68 14.34 10.03 -10.46
N GLY A 69 15.39 10.25 -9.65
CA GLY A 69 16.06 11.55 -9.50
C GLY A 69 15.40 12.48 -8.47
N GLY A 70 14.47 11.96 -7.67
CA GLY A 70 13.83 12.71 -6.59
C GLY A 70 14.71 12.87 -5.35
N PRO A 71 14.26 13.65 -4.35
CA PRO A 71 15.02 13.91 -3.15
C PRO A 71 15.12 12.67 -2.26
N TYR A 72 16.26 12.54 -1.58
CA TYR A 72 16.38 11.58 -0.48
C TYR A 72 15.67 12.10 0.77
N TYR A 73 14.85 11.26 1.40
CA TYR A 73 14.24 11.55 2.68
C TYR A 73 14.20 10.28 3.55
N THR A 74 14.31 10.44 4.87
CA THR A 74 14.22 9.32 5.80
C THR A 74 12.77 8.91 5.99
N SER A 75 12.42 7.67 5.64
CA SER A 75 11.09 7.12 5.95
C SER A 75 11.02 6.75 7.44
N LYS A 76 9.97 7.17 8.14
CA LYS A 76 9.71 6.69 9.51
C LYS A 76 9.46 5.19 9.49
N LEU A 77 10.12 4.45 10.37
CA LEU A 77 10.00 3.00 10.50
C LEU A 77 8.97 2.62 11.58
N GLY A 78 8.63 1.33 11.70
CA GLY A 78 7.73 0.83 12.76
C GLY A 78 6.23 0.75 12.41
N ARG A 79 5.86 0.92 11.13
CA ARG A 79 4.48 0.62 10.67
C ARG A 79 4.17 -0.86 10.91
N ARG A 80 2.90 -1.18 11.19
CA ARG A 80 2.42 -2.57 11.40
C ARG A 80 1.42 -2.93 10.32
N ASP A 81 1.32 -4.22 10.03
CA ASP A 81 0.41 -4.74 9.02
C ASP A 81 -1.02 -4.82 9.58
N SER A 82 -1.99 -4.48 8.75
CA SER A 82 -3.42 -4.55 9.05
C SER A 82 -3.91 -5.98 9.02
N LEU A 83 -4.88 -6.28 9.88
CA LEU A 83 -5.66 -7.53 9.85
C LEU A 83 -7.04 -7.31 9.24
N ILE A 84 -7.35 -6.08 8.82
CA ILE A 84 -8.65 -5.69 8.28
C ILE A 84 -8.45 -5.29 6.82
N LEU A 85 -9.29 -5.86 5.97
CA LEU A 85 -9.39 -5.55 4.55
C LEU A 85 -10.87 -5.40 4.22
N LYS A 86 -11.28 -4.21 3.78
CA LYS A 86 -12.68 -3.98 3.39
C LYS A 86 -12.73 -3.08 2.17
N ALA A 87 -13.26 -3.60 1.06
CA ALA A 87 -13.48 -2.81 -0.15
C ALA A 87 -14.31 -1.53 0.11
N SER A 88 -15.21 -1.54 1.10
CA SER A 88 -16.00 -0.37 1.49
C SER A 88 -15.16 0.80 2.04
N TYR A 89 -13.92 0.57 2.47
CA TYR A 89 -13.02 1.65 2.89
C TYR A 89 -12.36 2.37 1.72
N VAL A 90 -12.55 1.91 0.47
CA VAL A 90 -11.98 2.57 -0.72
C VAL A 90 -12.83 3.77 -1.11
N GLU A 91 -14.15 3.57 -1.11
CA GLU A 91 -15.10 4.61 -1.46
C GLU A 91 -14.98 5.82 -0.52
N GLY A 92 -14.97 7.02 -1.10
CA GLY A 92 -14.83 8.28 -0.37
C GLY A 92 -13.43 8.55 0.22
N ASN A 93 -12.52 7.58 0.21
CA ASN A 93 -11.16 7.72 0.73
C ASN A 93 -10.09 7.85 -0.37
N LEU A 94 -10.43 7.51 -1.61
CA LEU A 94 -9.55 7.67 -2.77
C LEU A 94 -10.20 8.65 -3.76
N PRO A 95 -9.50 9.71 -4.19
CA PRO A 95 -10.06 10.66 -5.15
C PRO A 95 -10.30 9.96 -6.49
N ARG A 96 -11.45 10.24 -7.09
CA ARG A 96 -11.78 9.75 -8.45
C ARG A 96 -11.34 10.79 -9.48
N PRO A 97 -10.92 10.37 -10.69
CA PRO A 97 -10.60 11.31 -11.78
C PRO A 97 -11.75 12.25 -12.17
N THR A 98 -12.99 11.85 -11.88
CA THR A 98 -14.21 12.62 -12.15
C THR A 98 -14.61 13.55 -11.00
N MET A 99 -13.83 13.60 -9.91
CA MET A 99 -14.15 14.43 -8.76
C MET A 99 -13.90 15.92 -9.07
N PRO A 100 -14.83 16.84 -8.75
CA PRO A 100 -14.62 18.26 -8.96
C PRO A 100 -13.49 18.79 -8.07
N MET A 101 -12.74 19.76 -8.59
CA MET A 101 -11.71 20.47 -7.82
C MET A 101 -12.38 21.23 -6.67
N ASN A 102 -12.16 20.78 -5.43
CA ASN A 102 -12.58 21.49 -4.23
C ASN A 102 -11.38 22.29 -3.69
N PRO A 103 -11.47 23.62 -3.55
CA PRO A 103 -10.37 24.46 -3.04
C PRO A 103 -9.90 24.12 -1.61
N GLY A 104 -10.65 23.28 -0.87
CA GLY A 104 -10.35 22.91 0.52
C GLY A 104 -9.58 21.61 0.72
N PHE A 105 -9.03 20.97 -0.33
CA PHE A 105 -8.19 19.78 -0.14
C PHE A 105 -6.80 20.22 0.35
N PRO A 106 -6.39 19.90 1.60
CA PRO A 106 -5.04 20.22 2.04
C PRO A 106 -4.06 19.35 1.27
N ILE A 107 -3.20 20.00 0.49
CA ILE A 107 -1.95 19.41 0.02
C ILE A 107 -0.99 19.19 1.20
#